data_AF-A0A6A5RW41-F1
#
_entry.id   AF-A0A6A5RW41-F1
#
_cell.length_a   1.000
_cell.length_b   1.000
_cell.length_c   1.000
_cell.angle_alpha   90.00
_cell.angle_beta   90.00
_cell.angle_gamma   90.00
#
_symmetry.space_group_name_H-M   'P 1'
#
loop_
_entity.id
_entity.type
_entity.pdbx_description
1 polymer ?
#
loop_
_entity_poly.entity_id
_entity_poly.type
_entity_poly.pdbx_seq_one_letter_code
_entity_poly.pdbx_strand_id
1 'polypeptide(L)'
;MPSNLPRQRHESSRRLTPLGRPRPRAISSGHSPLLGSPSFALAPSAGKHVSTFTQPVSSPANPRKPSPLPKKRRRHHTSTSDSEPEVITGHVLANGKLKCSDPECSVLKFGRPADFRRHYKMVHETKKIEYFCTWKGCDRSKRPFKKGKGRSFGSRRDKMEEHVRTVHQRVDKRKRQQPGTEDEEDEEDDDDTEGTEQPQSKTQRRL
;
A
#
# COMPACT_ATOMS: atom_id res chain seq x y z
N MET A 1 38.74 25.60 38.18
CA MET A 1 39.56 24.77 37.27
C MET A 1 38.92 23.38 37.18
N PRO A 2 38.01 23.12 36.23
CA PRO A 2 37.36 21.82 36.12
C PRO A 2 38.26 20.80 35.41
N SER A 3 38.51 19.70 36.10
CA SER A 3 39.34 18.56 35.70
C SER A 3 38.66 17.76 34.59
N ASN A 4 39.30 17.69 33.43
CA ASN A 4 38.82 16.95 32.25
C ASN A 4 39.33 15.51 32.32
N LEU A 5 38.45 14.54 32.58
CA LEU A 5 38.80 13.11 32.59
C LEU A 5 38.69 12.51 31.18
N PRO A 6 39.67 11.70 30.73
CA PRO A 6 39.65 11.10 29.40
C PRO A 6 38.64 9.94 29.33
N ARG A 7 37.68 10.08 28.40
CA ARG A 7 36.65 9.09 28.09
C ARG A 7 37.28 7.93 27.30
N GLN A 8 37.45 6.78 27.95
CA GLN A 8 37.99 5.57 27.31
C GLN A 8 37.09 5.08 26.16
N ARG A 9 37.71 4.86 25.01
CA ARG A 9 37.12 4.25 23.81
C ARG A 9 36.88 2.76 24.06
N HIS A 10 35.65 2.31 23.89
CA HIS A 10 35.36 0.90 23.66
C HIS A 10 35.46 0.62 22.16
N GLU A 11 36.56 -0.01 21.75
CA GLU A 11 36.68 -0.61 20.43
C GLU A 11 35.84 -1.88 20.35
N SER A 12 34.62 -1.72 19.84
CA SER A 12 33.75 -2.84 19.50
C SER A 12 34.37 -3.63 18.34
N SER A 13 34.99 -4.75 18.68
CA SER A 13 35.42 -5.83 17.77
C SER A 13 34.36 -6.09 16.70
N ARG A 14 34.64 -5.61 15.47
CA ARG A 14 33.86 -5.95 14.28
C ARG A 14 34.20 -7.38 13.91
N ARG A 15 33.36 -8.32 14.32
CA ARG A 15 33.37 -9.70 13.81
C ARG A 15 33.08 -9.64 12.30
N LEU A 16 34.10 -9.94 11.50
CA LEU A 16 33.98 -10.18 10.07
C LEU A 16 33.04 -11.38 9.86
N THR A 17 31.89 -11.14 9.25
CA THR A 17 31.02 -12.22 8.77
C THR A 17 31.69 -12.91 7.58
N PRO A 18 31.76 -14.25 7.54
CA PRO A 18 32.31 -14.96 6.39
C PRO A 18 31.40 -14.74 5.17
N LEU A 19 32.02 -14.35 4.05
CA LEU A 19 31.41 -14.28 2.73
C LEU A 19 30.71 -15.60 2.43
N GLY A 20 29.39 -15.54 2.31
CA GLY A 20 28.54 -16.68 1.99
C GLY A 20 28.97 -17.29 0.66
N ARG A 21 29.26 -18.59 0.69
CA ARG A 21 29.48 -19.40 -0.50
C ARG A 21 28.30 -19.23 -1.48
N PRO A 22 28.55 -19.09 -2.79
CA PRO A 22 27.48 -19.09 -3.78
C PRO A 22 26.75 -20.44 -3.72
N ARG A 23 25.43 -20.39 -3.50
CA ARG A 23 24.58 -21.57 -3.59
C ARG A 23 24.60 -22.07 -5.04
N PRO A 24 24.83 -23.37 -5.30
CA PRO A 24 24.65 -23.93 -6.63
C PRO A 24 23.19 -23.76 -7.05
N ARG A 25 22.98 -23.15 -8.22
CA ARG A 25 21.68 -23.10 -8.89
C ARG A 25 21.23 -24.54 -9.13
N ALA A 26 20.06 -24.89 -8.61
CA ALA A 26 19.37 -26.09 -9.02
C ALA A 26 19.08 -25.98 -10.52
N ILE A 27 19.82 -26.76 -11.30
CA ILE A 27 19.51 -27.13 -12.68
C ILE A 27 18.22 -27.94 -12.62
N SER A 28 17.10 -27.29 -12.92
CA SER A 28 15.84 -27.98 -13.20
C SER A 28 16.01 -28.73 -14.51
N SER A 29 16.33 -30.01 -14.39
CA SER A 29 16.24 -31.02 -15.44
C SER A 29 14.87 -30.97 -16.11
N GLY A 30 14.92 -30.99 -17.44
CA GLY A 30 13.83 -30.61 -18.32
C GLY A 30 12.60 -31.49 -18.25
N HIS A 31 11.50 -30.89 -18.68
CA HIS A 31 10.43 -31.54 -19.44
C HIS A 31 10.02 -30.54 -20.52
N SER A 32 10.44 -30.82 -21.75
CA SER A 32 9.96 -30.15 -22.96
C SER A 32 8.67 -30.85 -23.41
N PRO A 33 7.50 -30.19 -23.42
CA PRO A 33 6.46 -30.58 -24.35
C PRO A 33 6.78 -29.95 -25.70
N LEU A 34 7.19 -30.79 -26.64
CA LEU A 34 7.13 -30.52 -28.07
C LEU A 34 5.66 -30.24 -28.42
N LEU A 35 5.29 -28.97 -28.56
CA LEU A 35 4.06 -28.58 -29.24
C LEU A 35 4.43 -27.57 -30.32
N GLY A 36 4.13 -28.01 -31.55
CA GLY A 36 4.62 -27.44 -32.80
C GLY A 36 4.31 -25.96 -32.96
N SER A 37 5.29 -25.26 -33.50
CA SER A 37 5.08 -23.99 -34.20
C SER A 37 4.28 -24.27 -35.47
N PRO A 38 3.12 -23.66 -35.69
CA PRO A 38 2.59 -23.53 -37.04
C PRO A 38 3.39 -22.44 -37.75
N SER A 39 4.23 -22.85 -38.69
CA SER A 39 4.79 -22.00 -39.74
C SER A 39 3.64 -21.42 -40.57
N PHE A 40 3.31 -20.15 -40.37
CA PHE A 40 2.57 -19.38 -41.37
C PHE A 40 3.57 -18.54 -42.16
N ALA A 41 3.97 -19.07 -43.31
CA ALA A 41 4.53 -18.31 -44.41
C ALA A 41 3.40 -18.00 -45.43
N LEU A 42 3.61 -16.96 -46.24
CA LEU A 42 2.74 -16.34 -47.27
C LEU A 42 1.68 -15.36 -46.69
N ALA A 43 1.51 -14.12 -47.13
CA ALA A 43 1.94 -13.38 -48.34
C ALA A 43 1.80 -11.86 -48.11
N PRO A 44 2.40 -10.98 -48.95
CA PRO A 44 2.10 -9.55 -48.94
C PRO A 44 0.76 -9.28 -49.65
N SER A 45 -0.31 -9.04 -48.88
CA SER A 45 -1.59 -8.58 -49.45
C SER A 45 -1.60 -7.06 -49.55
N ALA A 46 -1.59 -6.58 -50.79
CA ALA A 46 -1.94 -5.22 -51.15
C ALA A 46 -3.33 -4.84 -50.60
N GLY A 47 -3.39 -3.61 -50.09
CA GLY A 47 -4.56 -2.73 -49.99
C GLY A 47 -5.93 -3.35 -49.70
N LYS A 48 -6.37 -3.26 -48.43
CA LYS A 48 -7.79 -3.01 -48.10
C LYS A 48 -7.87 -2.03 -46.95
N HIS A 49 -8.33 -0.83 -47.29
CA HIS A 49 -8.80 0.23 -46.41
C HIS A 49 -9.67 -0.35 -45.28
N VAL A 50 -9.28 -0.11 -44.03
CA VAL A 50 -10.19 -0.29 -42.91
C VAL A 50 -11.10 0.94 -42.90
N SER A 51 -12.29 0.80 -43.47
CA SER A 51 -13.35 1.78 -43.32
C SER A 51 -13.73 1.87 -41.85
N THR A 52 -13.29 2.96 -41.23
CA THR A 52 -13.79 3.46 -39.94
C THR A 52 -15.30 3.64 -40.05
N PHE A 53 -16.06 2.67 -39.56
CA PHE A 53 -17.50 2.76 -39.46
C PHE A 53 -17.83 3.69 -38.29
N THR A 54 -17.88 4.99 -38.56
CA THR A 54 -18.49 5.99 -37.68
C THR A 54 -19.98 5.68 -37.60
N GLN A 55 -20.42 5.11 -36.48
CA GLN A 55 -21.85 5.05 -36.18
C GLN A 55 -22.36 6.45 -35.83
N PRO A 56 -23.39 6.97 -36.52
CA PRO A 56 -24.11 8.15 -36.06
C PRO A 56 -25.01 7.74 -34.91
N VAL A 57 -24.55 7.94 -33.67
CA VAL A 57 -25.42 7.87 -32.50
C VAL A 57 -26.28 9.11 -32.44
N SER A 58 -27.43 9.05 -33.10
CA SER A 58 -28.54 10.01 -32.97
C SER A 58 -29.07 9.93 -31.53
N SER A 59 -28.46 10.71 -30.64
CA SER A 59 -28.98 10.89 -29.29
C SER A 59 -30.14 11.89 -29.34
N PRO A 60 -31.32 11.55 -28.82
CA PRO A 60 -32.43 12.49 -28.72
C PRO A 60 -32.02 13.66 -27.84
N ALA A 61 -32.23 14.87 -28.36
CA ALA A 61 -32.00 16.13 -27.67
C ALA A 61 -32.93 16.22 -26.45
N ASN A 62 -32.44 15.77 -25.31
CA ASN A 62 -33.07 16.01 -24.02
C ASN A 62 -32.88 17.49 -23.68
N PRO A 63 -33.94 18.29 -23.45
CA PRO A 63 -33.80 19.70 -23.08
C PRO A 63 -33.06 19.78 -21.74
N ARG A 64 -31.77 20.09 -21.82
CA ARG A 64 -30.91 20.27 -20.65
C ARG A 64 -31.40 21.49 -19.89
N LYS A 65 -32.09 21.24 -18.77
CA LYS A 65 -32.29 22.24 -17.72
C LYS A 65 -30.92 22.88 -17.42
N PRO A 66 -30.85 24.22 -17.26
CA PRO A 66 -29.60 24.89 -16.92
C PRO A 66 -29.06 24.30 -15.63
N SER A 67 -27.96 23.54 -15.74
CA SER A 67 -27.29 22.96 -14.58
C SER A 67 -26.79 24.12 -13.71
N PRO A 68 -27.15 24.17 -12.42
CA PRO A 68 -26.68 25.22 -11.54
C PRO A 68 -25.15 25.22 -11.54
N LEU A 69 -24.57 26.40 -11.80
CA LEU A 69 -23.13 26.63 -11.81
C LEU A 69 -22.50 25.99 -10.57
N PRO A 70 -21.47 25.14 -10.71
CA PRO A 70 -20.82 24.53 -9.56
C PRO A 70 -20.20 25.64 -8.72
N LYS A 71 -20.83 25.93 -7.57
CA LYS A 71 -20.28 26.82 -6.55
C LYS A 71 -18.88 26.30 -6.24
N LYS A 72 -17.85 27.04 -6.67
CA LYS A 72 -16.44 26.76 -6.37
C LYS A 72 -16.28 26.71 -4.85
N ARG A 73 -16.41 25.52 -4.27
CA ARG A 73 -16.02 25.26 -2.89
C ARG A 73 -14.52 25.50 -2.84
N ARG A 74 -14.12 26.69 -2.37
CA ARG A 74 -12.74 26.99 -1.97
C ARG A 74 -12.33 25.86 -1.03
N ARG A 75 -11.49 24.94 -1.53
CA ARG A 75 -10.82 23.99 -0.64
C ARG A 75 -9.91 24.84 0.22
N HIS A 76 -10.25 24.94 1.50
CA HIS A 76 -9.33 25.42 2.50
C HIS A 76 -8.12 24.49 2.44
N HIS A 77 -7.02 24.98 1.86
CA HIS A 77 -5.74 24.33 1.95
C HIS A 77 -5.32 24.47 3.40
N THR A 78 -5.52 23.41 4.18
CA THR A 78 -4.94 23.30 5.51
C THR A 78 -3.43 23.27 5.31
N SER A 79 -2.78 24.42 5.51
CA SER A 79 -1.34 24.55 5.61
C SER A 79 -0.89 23.59 6.72
N THR A 80 -0.29 22.48 6.31
CA THR A 80 0.28 21.49 7.20
C THR A 80 1.37 22.16 8.03
N SER A 81 1.23 22.03 9.35
CA SER A 81 2.07 22.62 10.40
C SER A 81 3.57 22.63 10.07
N ASP A 82 4.17 23.81 10.17
CA ASP A 82 5.53 24.23 9.80
C ASP A 82 6.66 23.70 10.71
N SER A 83 6.53 22.49 11.27
CA SER A 83 7.48 21.99 12.28
C SER A 83 8.26 20.74 11.88
N GLU A 84 8.01 20.20 10.69
CA GLU A 84 8.82 19.13 10.13
C GLU A 84 9.82 19.75 9.14
N PRO A 85 11.14 19.45 9.25
CA PRO A 85 12.12 19.95 8.30
C PRO A 85 11.65 19.57 6.89
N GLU A 86 11.56 20.56 5.99
CA GLU A 86 11.12 20.36 4.62
C GLU A 86 12.10 19.42 3.93
N VAL A 87 11.79 18.12 3.92
CA VAL A 87 12.65 17.10 3.34
C VAL A 87 12.62 17.27 1.83
N ILE A 88 13.74 17.73 1.28
CA ILE A 88 13.93 17.90 -0.17
C ILE A 88 13.78 16.53 -0.85
N THR A 89 12.59 16.31 -1.38
CA THR A 89 12.16 15.05 -2.01
C THR A 89 12.84 14.86 -3.38
N GLY A 90 13.16 15.96 -4.07
CA GLY A 90 13.85 15.93 -5.36
C GLY A 90 14.21 17.31 -5.87
N HIS A 91 14.97 17.34 -6.97
CA HIS A 91 15.48 18.55 -7.60
C HIS A 91 14.82 18.79 -8.96
N VAL A 92 14.48 20.05 -9.24
CA VAL A 92 14.05 20.52 -10.56
C VAL A 92 15.31 20.91 -11.35
N LEU A 93 15.54 20.25 -12.49
CA LEU A 93 16.65 20.57 -13.38
C LEU A 93 16.28 21.77 -14.27
N ALA A 94 17.29 22.47 -14.80
CA ALA A 94 17.09 23.61 -15.70
C ALA A 94 16.27 23.28 -16.97
N ASN A 95 16.21 22.00 -17.36
CA ASN A 95 15.41 21.51 -18.48
C ASN A 95 13.93 21.23 -18.11
N GLY A 96 13.49 21.60 -16.90
CA GLY A 96 12.14 21.36 -16.40
C GLY A 96 11.85 19.91 -15.99
N LYS A 97 12.84 19.00 -16.05
CA LYS A 97 12.68 17.61 -15.59
C LYS A 97 12.99 17.51 -14.10
N LEU A 98 12.33 16.58 -13.43
CA LEU A 98 12.53 16.30 -12.01
C LEU A 98 13.49 15.13 -11.82
N LYS A 99 14.35 15.22 -10.81
CA LYS A 99 15.30 14.19 -10.40
C LYS A 99 15.11 13.87 -8.92
N CYS A 100 15.19 12.59 -8.54
CA CYS A 100 15.15 12.20 -7.14
C CYS A 100 16.42 12.65 -6.39
N SER A 101 16.27 13.03 -5.12
CA SER A 101 17.38 13.42 -4.23
C SER A 101 18.26 12.23 -3.87
N ASP A 102 17.70 11.03 -3.80
CA ASP A 102 18.42 9.83 -3.41
C ASP A 102 19.46 9.37 -4.45
N PRO A 103 20.68 9.00 -4.01
CA PRO A 103 21.78 8.65 -4.91
C PRO A 103 21.50 7.38 -5.73
N GLU A 104 20.77 6.42 -5.16
CA GLU A 104 20.37 5.18 -5.84
C GLU A 104 19.41 5.44 -7.02
N CYS A 105 18.62 6.52 -6.93
CA CYS A 105 17.64 6.90 -7.94
C CYS A 105 18.11 8.05 -8.84
N SER A 106 19.38 8.45 -8.70
CA SER A 106 19.95 9.61 -9.38
C SER A 106 20.00 9.51 -10.91
N VAL A 107 19.89 8.29 -11.46
CA VAL A 107 19.84 8.01 -12.90
C VAL A 107 18.45 8.31 -13.47
N LEU A 108 17.40 8.22 -12.66
CA LEU A 108 16.02 8.40 -13.10
C LEU A 108 15.67 9.88 -13.20
N LYS A 109 15.14 10.29 -14.36
CA LYS A 109 14.66 11.64 -14.65
C LYS A 109 13.21 11.56 -15.09
N PHE A 110 12.34 12.37 -14.48
CA PHE A 110 10.92 12.37 -14.75
C PHE A 110 10.54 13.63 -15.52
N GLY A 111 9.90 13.47 -16.68
CA GLY A 111 9.34 14.59 -17.43
C GLY A 111 8.01 15.10 -16.87
N ARG A 112 7.33 14.30 -16.03
CA ARG A 112 6.03 14.64 -15.44
C ARG A 112 6.10 14.61 -13.91
N PRO A 113 5.57 15.63 -13.21
CA PRO A 113 5.47 15.64 -11.74
C PRO A 113 4.66 14.47 -11.15
N ALA A 114 3.72 13.91 -11.91
CA ALA A 114 2.95 12.74 -11.48
C ALA A 114 3.83 11.48 -11.34
N ASP A 115 4.72 11.24 -12.30
CA ASP A 115 5.59 10.07 -12.30
C ASP A 115 6.63 10.16 -11.18
N PHE A 116 7.18 11.36 -10.95
CA PHE A 116 8.07 11.62 -9.82
C PHE A 116 7.40 11.34 -8.47
N ARG A 117 6.19 11.87 -8.23
CA ARG A 117 5.45 11.61 -6.98
C ARG A 117 5.17 10.12 -6.78
N ARG A 118 4.83 9.40 -7.86
CA ARG A 118 4.60 7.95 -7.79
C ARG A 118 5.88 7.20 -7.44
N HIS A 119 7.00 7.55 -8.08
CA HIS A 119 8.31 7.00 -7.78
C HIS A 119 8.67 7.21 -6.31
N TYR A 120 8.57 8.43 -5.81
CA TYR A 120 8.90 8.74 -4.42
C TYR A 120 8.09 7.92 -3.42
N LYS A 121 6.77 7.85 -3.57
CA LYS A 121 5.90 7.04 -2.69
C LYS A 121 6.21 5.54 -2.73
N MET A 122 6.62 5.00 -3.87
CA MET A 122 6.83 3.55 -4.01
C MET A 122 8.23 3.11 -3.60
N VAL A 123 9.22 3.95 -3.84
CA VAL A 123 10.64 3.64 -3.61
C VAL A 123 11.12 4.18 -2.26
N HIS A 124 10.81 5.44 -1.95
CA HIS A 124 11.40 6.17 -0.82
C HIS A 124 10.53 6.21 0.43
N GLU A 125 9.24 5.88 0.33
CA GLU A 125 8.37 5.71 1.49
C GLU A 125 8.79 4.42 2.23
N THR A 126 9.85 4.55 3.02
CA THR A 126 10.58 3.51 3.75
C THR A 126 9.73 2.86 4.84
N LYS A 127 8.63 3.49 5.23
CA LYS A 127 7.62 2.92 6.13
C LYS A 127 6.56 2.18 5.33
N LYS A 128 6.96 1.17 4.56
CA LYS A 128 5.98 0.18 4.06
C LYS A 128 5.47 -0.58 5.26
N ILE A 129 4.33 -0.16 5.78
CA ILE A 129 3.59 -0.92 6.79
C ILE A 129 3.30 -2.27 6.14
N GLU A 130 4.03 -3.30 6.58
CA GLU A 130 3.77 -4.67 6.16
C GLU A 130 2.51 -5.15 6.86
N TYR A 131 1.49 -5.48 6.08
CA TYR A 131 0.26 -6.07 6.59
C TYR A 131 0.43 -7.58 6.79
N PHE A 132 0.10 -8.06 7.98
CA PHE A 132 0.11 -9.47 8.35
C PHE A 132 -1.29 -9.91 8.77
N CYS A 133 -1.60 -11.20 8.59
CA CYS A 133 -2.84 -11.74 9.12
C CYS A 133 -2.85 -11.64 10.66
N THR A 134 -3.99 -11.21 11.23
CA THR A 134 -4.18 -11.06 12.68
C THR A 134 -4.43 -12.41 13.39
N TRP A 135 -4.83 -13.45 12.64
CA TRP A 135 -5.14 -14.77 13.20
C TRP A 135 -3.89 -15.52 13.65
N LYS A 136 -3.91 -16.05 14.88
CA LYS A 136 -2.78 -16.79 15.47
C LYS A 136 -2.60 -18.13 14.75
N GLY A 137 -1.34 -18.48 14.43
CA GLY A 137 -1.02 -19.73 13.74
C GLY A 137 -1.25 -19.70 12.22
N CYS A 138 -1.76 -18.61 11.64
CA CYS A 138 -1.84 -18.47 10.19
C CYS A 138 -0.44 -18.35 9.58
N ASP A 139 -0.17 -19.03 8.46
CA ASP A 139 1.12 -18.97 7.74
C ASP A 139 1.48 -17.55 7.26
N ARG A 140 0.47 -16.67 7.11
CA ARG A 140 0.63 -15.26 6.74
C ARG A 140 0.56 -14.30 7.93
N SER A 141 0.54 -14.81 9.16
CA SER A 141 0.61 -13.99 10.36
C SER A 141 2.05 -13.54 10.66
N LYS A 142 2.20 -12.59 11.58
CA LYS A 142 3.53 -12.09 11.99
C LYS A 142 4.36 -13.17 12.70
N ARG A 143 3.71 -14.16 13.32
CA ARG A 143 4.33 -15.28 14.06
C ARG A 143 3.62 -16.57 13.64
N PRO A 144 3.95 -17.15 12.47
CA PRO A 144 3.40 -18.43 12.06
C PRO A 144 3.86 -19.53 13.04
N PHE A 145 3.10 -20.62 13.12
CA PHE A 145 3.42 -21.74 14.02
C PHE A 145 4.70 -22.47 13.61
N LYS A 146 5.04 -22.43 12.32
CA LYS A 146 6.31 -22.95 11.78
C LYS A 146 7.44 -21.96 12.06
N LYS A 147 8.62 -22.44 12.44
CA LYS A 147 9.83 -21.67 12.85
C LYS A 147 10.39 -20.74 11.74
N GLY A 148 9.64 -19.72 11.33
CA GLY A 148 10.04 -18.77 10.28
C GLY A 148 9.27 -17.45 10.33
N LYS A 149 9.78 -16.43 9.63
CA LYS A 149 9.06 -15.16 9.45
C LYS A 149 7.93 -15.39 8.44
N GLY A 150 6.68 -15.16 8.85
CA GLY A 150 5.50 -15.38 8.01
C GLY A 150 5.52 -14.52 6.75
N ARG A 151 4.81 -14.97 5.71
CA ARG A 151 4.74 -14.26 4.43
C ARG A 151 3.74 -13.10 4.56
N SER A 152 4.23 -11.86 4.54
CA SER A 152 3.39 -10.66 4.61
C SER A 152 2.64 -10.40 3.30
N PHE A 153 1.61 -9.56 3.37
CA PHE A 153 0.88 -9.06 2.19
C PHE A 153 1.55 -7.84 1.54
N GLY A 154 2.74 -7.46 2.01
CA GLY A 154 3.39 -6.21 1.63
C GLY A 154 2.57 -5.00 2.08
N SER A 155 2.44 -4.01 1.21
CA SER A 155 1.71 -2.75 1.45
C SER A 155 0.20 -2.82 1.16
N ARG A 156 -0.33 -4.00 0.79
CA ARG A 156 -1.71 -4.16 0.31
C ARG A 156 -2.67 -4.59 1.42
N ARG A 157 -3.27 -3.61 2.10
CA ARG A 157 -4.27 -3.85 3.16
C ARG A 157 -5.52 -4.58 2.64
N ASP A 158 -5.96 -4.26 1.42
CA ASP A 158 -7.08 -4.91 0.73
C ASP A 158 -6.91 -6.43 0.69
N LYS A 159 -5.69 -6.89 0.37
CA LYS A 159 -5.38 -8.33 0.26
C LYS A 159 -5.34 -9.04 1.61
N MET A 160 -4.91 -8.34 2.66
CA MET A 160 -4.95 -8.88 4.03
C MET A 160 -6.40 -9.04 4.49
N GLU A 161 -7.27 -8.05 4.28
CA GLU A 161 -8.68 -8.10 4.68
C GLU A 161 -9.47 -9.18 3.91
N GLU A 162 -9.24 -9.28 2.60
CA GLU A 162 -9.81 -10.34 1.76
C GLU A 162 -9.39 -11.73 2.25
N HIS A 163 -8.13 -11.90 2.63
CA HIS A 163 -7.65 -13.15 3.21
C HIS A 163 -8.32 -13.48 4.55
N VAL A 164 -8.45 -12.51 5.46
CA VAL A 164 -9.13 -12.73 6.75
C VAL A 164 -10.59 -13.15 6.52
N ARG A 165 -11.29 -12.48 5.59
CA ARG A 165 -12.67 -12.79 5.22
C ARG A 165 -12.83 -14.18 4.60
N THR A 166 -11.92 -14.59 3.73
CA THR A 166 -12.05 -15.84 2.97
C THR A 166 -11.52 -17.07 3.73
N VAL A 167 -10.43 -16.91 4.46
CA VAL A 167 -9.71 -18.01 5.14
C VAL A 167 -10.19 -18.20 6.58
N HIS A 168 -10.48 -17.12 7.31
CA HIS A 168 -10.81 -17.20 8.75
C HIS A 168 -12.30 -17.06 9.05
N GLN A 169 -13.03 -16.21 8.32
CA GLN A 169 -14.47 -15.98 8.58
C GLN A 169 -15.38 -17.17 8.26
N ARG A 170 -14.88 -18.23 7.60
CA ARG A 170 -15.63 -19.48 7.41
C ARG A 170 -15.71 -20.32 8.70
N VAL A 171 -14.81 -20.09 9.65
CA VAL A 171 -14.71 -20.90 10.87
C VAL A 171 -15.70 -20.41 11.93
N ASP A 172 -15.89 -19.09 12.05
CA ASP A 172 -16.73 -18.49 13.09
C ASP A 172 -18.23 -18.71 12.86
N LYS A 173 -18.68 -18.82 11.60
CA LYS A 173 -20.09 -19.07 11.28
C LYS A 173 -20.58 -20.44 11.73
N ARG A 174 -19.70 -21.44 11.84
CA ARG A 174 -20.07 -22.77 12.33
C ARG A 174 -20.21 -22.83 13.86
N LYS A 175 -19.49 -21.96 14.59
CA LYS A 175 -19.58 -21.92 16.06
C LYS A 175 -20.80 -21.14 16.56
N ARG A 176 -21.34 -20.22 15.75
CA ARG A 176 -22.55 -19.44 16.09
C ARG A 176 -23.87 -20.14 15.74
N GLN A 177 -23.83 -21.32 15.11
CA GLN A 177 -25.00 -22.16 14.81
C GLN A 177 -25.16 -23.35 15.76
N GLN A 178 -24.67 -23.26 16.99
CA GLN A 178 -25.29 -23.99 18.09
C GLN A 178 -26.20 -23.03 18.87
N PRO A 179 -27.45 -22.81 18.40
CA PRO A 179 -28.55 -22.46 19.29
C PRO A 179 -28.90 -23.70 20.10
N GLY A 180 -28.97 -23.55 21.42
CA GLY A 180 -29.12 -24.61 22.40
C GLY A 180 -28.33 -24.18 23.63
N THR A 181 -28.92 -23.49 24.59
CA THR A 181 -30.13 -23.89 25.29
C THR A 181 -31.14 -22.76 25.37
N GLU A 182 -32.33 -23.07 24.91
CA GLU A 182 -33.60 -22.54 25.39
C GLU A 182 -33.74 -23.01 26.84
N ASP A 183 -33.87 -22.07 27.77
CA ASP A 183 -34.35 -22.20 29.17
C ASP A 183 -33.85 -20.93 29.87
N GLU A 184 -34.61 -20.12 30.58
CA GLU A 184 -36.03 -19.95 30.83
C GLU A 184 -36.04 -18.57 31.53
N GLU A 185 -37.02 -17.74 31.17
CA GLU A 185 -37.67 -16.73 32.01
C GLU A 185 -36.84 -15.73 32.86
N ASP A 186 -37.17 -14.46 32.60
CA ASP A 186 -37.57 -13.46 33.59
C ASP A 186 -36.61 -12.33 33.99
N GLU A 187 -37.29 -11.21 34.25
CA GLU A 187 -36.89 -9.96 34.89
C GLU A 187 -36.29 -8.84 34.02
N GLU A 188 -37.23 -7.95 33.66
CA GLU A 188 -37.08 -6.52 33.44
C GLU A 188 -36.23 -5.89 34.57
N ASP A 189 -35.11 -5.27 34.22
CA ASP A 189 -34.48 -4.28 35.11
C ASP A 189 -34.03 -3.09 34.26
N ASP A 190 -34.81 -2.03 34.37
CA ASP A 190 -34.52 -0.67 33.93
C ASP A 190 -33.35 -0.13 34.75
N ASP A 191 -32.17 0.07 34.14
CA ASP A 191 -31.13 0.89 34.78
C ASP A 191 -30.52 1.90 33.80
N ASP A 192 -31.08 3.10 33.89
CA ASP A 192 -30.58 4.38 33.43
C ASP A 192 -29.09 4.57 33.75
N THR A 193 -28.20 4.22 32.81
CA THR A 193 -26.80 4.67 32.87
C THR A 193 -26.59 5.89 31.98
N GLU A 194 -27.08 7.01 32.51
CA GLU A 194 -26.69 8.37 32.18
C GLU A 194 -25.19 8.58 32.46
N GLY A 195 -24.49 9.28 31.57
CA GLY A 195 -23.25 9.97 31.91
C GLY A 195 -21.97 9.28 31.44
N THR A 196 -21.51 9.62 30.24
CA THR A 196 -20.06 9.65 30.00
C THR A 196 -19.68 11.01 29.42
N GLU A 197 -19.08 11.77 30.33
CA GLU A 197 -18.68 13.15 30.22
C GLU A 197 -17.64 13.36 29.11
N GLN A 198 -17.88 14.37 28.26
CA GLN A 198 -16.92 14.83 27.27
C GLN A 198 -15.78 15.62 27.94
N PRO A 199 -14.50 15.26 27.75
CA PRO A 199 -13.40 16.12 28.15
C PRO A 199 -13.24 17.28 27.17
N GLN A 200 -13.54 18.50 27.63
CA GLN A 200 -13.26 19.75 26.91
C GLN A 200 -11.75 20.06 26.91
N SER A 201 -11.08 19.86 25.78
CA SER A 201 -9.69 20.29 25.60
C SER A 201 -9.59 21.80 25.33
N LYS A 202 -9.26 22.56 26.39
CA LYS A 202 -8.91 23.99 26.37
C LYS A 202 -7.57 24.18 25.63
N THR A 203 -7.60 24.83 24.47
CA THR A 203 -6.36 25.29 23.78
C THR A 203 -6.18 26.78 24.05
N GLN A 204 -5.22 27.11 24.91
CA GLN A 204 -4.88 28.48 25.27
C GLN A 204 -3.91 29.06 24.23
N ARG A 205 -4.41 30.04 23.49
CA ARG A 205 -3.66 30.82 22.50
C ARG A 205 -2.90 31.93 23.24
N ARG A 206 -1.57 31.90 23.24
CA ARG A 206 -0.75 33.05 23.65
C ARG A 206 -0.47 33.93 22.43
N LEU A 207 -0.67 35.23 22.64
CA LEU A 207 -0.41 36.35 21.73
C LEU A 207 1.09 36.59 21.58
#